data_AF-A0A6F9BX44-F1
#
_entry.id   AF-A0A6F9BX44-F1
#
_cell.length_a   1.000
_cell.length_b   1.000
_cell.length_c   1.000
_cell.angle_alpha   90.00
_cell.angle_beta   90.00
_cell.angle_gamma   90.00
#
_symmetry.space_group_name_H-M   'P 1'
#
loop_
_entity.id
_entity.type
_entity.pdbx_description
1 polymer ?
#
loop_
_entity_poly.entity_id
_entity_poly.type
_entity_poly.pdbx_seq_one_letter_code
_entity_poly.pdbx_strand_id
1 'polypeptide(L)'
;MPVESDDFETTVLQRHINLEKVTITRFDVRGQIRTNTQSCCKREVGVRYTFNEWLSSVDAQAIPMPVGDNIVGERYTFTLYTPPFLDPASSVHFAVYIRNDQGEFWDNNNGQNYTLKYHCTGMLTYKRAAFHAI
;
A
#
# COMPACT_ATOMS: atom_id res chain seq x y z
N MET A 1 -19.01 8.64 -5.73
CA MET A 1 -20.04 7.77 -5.13
C MET A 1 -19.32 6.76 -4.25
N PRO A 2 -19.81 6.44 -3.04
CA PRO A 2 -19.16 5.44 -2.20
C PRO A 2 -19.43 4.07 -2.83
N VAL A 3 -18.38 3.33 -3.17
CA VAL A 3 -18.55 1.96 -3.66
C VAL A 3 -18.93 1.10 -2.45
N GLU A 4 -20.08 0.45 -2.56
CA GLU A 4 -20.76 -0.26 -1.49
C GLU A 4 -19.99 -1.51 -1.05
N SER A 5 -20.21 -1.84 0.21
CA SER A 5 -19.31 -2.54 1.13
C SER A 5 -19.28 -4.08 1.05
N ASP A 6 -20.04 -4.72 0.16
CA ASP A 6 -20.12 -6.20 0.09
C ASP A 6 -19.08 -6.85 -0.84
N ASP A 7 -18.69 -6.19 -1.94
CA ASP A 7 -17.68 -6.74 -2.86
C ASP A 7 -16.28 -6.77 -2.25
N PHE A 8 -15.99 -5.82 -1.36
CA PHE A 8 -14.69 -5.73 -0.70
C PHE A 8 -14.50 -6.86 0.33
N GLU A 9 -15.55 -7.17 1.11
CA GLU A 9 -15.53 -8.28 2.07
C GLU A 9 -15.27 -9.61 1.37
N THR A 10 -15.95 -9.85 0.23
CA THR A 10 -15.79 -11.08 -0.57
C THR A 10 -14.40 -11.18 -1.22
N THR A 11 -13.85 -10.05 -1.69
CA THR A 11 -12.51 -9.97 -2.28
C THR A 11 -11.41 -10.19 -1.23
N VAL A 12 -11.60 -9.71 0.01
CA VAL A 12 -10.68 -9.93 1.14
C VAL A 12 -10.70 -11.39 1.61
N LEU A 13 -11.81 -12.10 1.47
CA LEU A 13 -11.85 -13.54 1.76
C LEU A 13 -11.12 -14.36 0.69
N GLN A 14 -11.16 -13.94 -0.57
CA GLN A 14 -10.45 -14.62 -1.67
C GLN A 14 -8.96 -14.26 -1.76
N ARG A 15 -8.56 -13.06 -1.32
CA ARG A 15 -7.17 -12.58 -1.40
C ARG A 15 -6.59 -12.44 0.00
N HIS A 16 -5.44 -13.09 0.24
CA HIS A 16 -4.77 -13.10 1.54
C HIS A 16 -4.37 -11.70 2.04
N ILE A 17 -4.11 -10.78 1.11
CA ILE A 17 -3.72 -9.39 1.37
C ILE A 17 -4.29 -8.47 0.29
N ASN A 18 -4.73 -7.27 0.69
CA ASN A 18 -5.16 -6.22 -0.23
C ASN A 18 -4.73 -4.83 0.26
N LEU A 19 -4.39 -3.95 -0.67
CA LEU A 19 -4.23 -2.53 -0.38
C LEU A 19 -5.59 -1.81 -0.29
N GLU A 20 -5.94 -1.30 0.89
CA GLU A 20 -7.20 -0.59 1.13
C GLU A 20 -7.14 0.88 0.74
N LYS A 21 -6.06 1.54 1.13
CA LYS A 21 -5.94 3.00 1.01
C LYS A 21 -4.50 3.39 0.89
N VAL A 22 -4.25 4.42 0.09
CA VAL A 22 -2.96 5.11 0.01
C VAL A 22 -3.19 6.58 0.27
N THR A 23 -2.37 7.17 1.12
CA THR A 23 -2.30 8.60 1.39
C THR A 23 -0.88 9.05 1.12
N ILE A 24 -0.75 10.09 0.30
CA ILE A 24 0.54 10.57 -0.17
C ILE A 24 0.73 11.96 0.40
N THR A 25 1.88 12.18 1.01
CA THR A 25 2.34 13.50 1.44
C THR A 25 3.59 13.88 0.64
N ARG A 26 4.11 15.08 0.89
CA ARG A 26 5.34 15.57 0.26
C ARG A 26 6.60 14.80 0.70
N PHE A 27 6.54 14.05 1.80
CA PHE A 27 7.71 13.39 2.41
C PHE A 27 7.53 11.88 2.58
N ASP A 28 6.28 11.40 2.55
CA ASP A 28 5.96 10.02 2.81
C ASP A 28 4.76 9.53 2.00
N VAL A 29 4.76 8.22 1.73
CA VAL A 29 3.60 7.48 1.25
C VAL A 29 3.15 6.57 2.38
N ARG A 30 1.91 6.74 2.84
CA ARG A 30 1.31 5.86 3.84
C ARG A 30 0.25 5.02 3.19
N GLY A 31 0.28 3.72 3.43
CA GLY A 31 -0.77 2.83 2.96
C GLY A 31 -1.39 2.05 4.10
N GLN A 32 -2.66 1.70 3.93
CA GLN A 32 -3.39 0.78 4.77
C GLN A 32 -3.58 -0.53 4.00
N ILE A 33 -3.24 -1.62 4.64
CA ILE A 33 -3.34 -2.98 4.13
C ILE A 33 -4.41 -3.69 4.95
N ARG A 34 -5.25 -4.49 4.29
CA ARG A 34 -6.14 -5.44 4.95
C ARG A 34 -5.74 -6.85 4.60
N THR A 35 -5.68 -7.70 5.62
CA THR A 35 -5.39 -9.13 5.49
C THR A 35 -6.56 -9.94 6.01
N ASN A 36 -6.74 -11.16 5.50
CA ASN A 36 -7.75 -12.05 6.04
C ASN A 36 -7.39 -12.50 7.48
N THR A 37 -8.42 -12.82 8.28
CA THR A 37 -8.25 -13.25 9.68
C THR A 37 -7.80 -14.72 9.79
N GLN A 38 -7.63 -15.44 8.67
CA GLN A 38 -7.70 -16.90 8.61
C GLN A 38 -6.54 -17.65 9.32
N SER A 39 -5.39 -17.05 9.59
CA SER A 39 -4.19 -17.76 10.08
C SER A 39 -3.70 -17.27 11.45
N CYS A 40 -3.99 -17.93 12.56
CA CYS A 40 -3.56 -17.47 13.91
C CYS A 40 -2.03 -17.46 14.16
N CYS A 41 -1.22 -17.74 13.14
CA CYS A 41 0.22 -17.84 13.20
C CYS A 41 0.92 -16.48 13.06
N LYS A 42 2.22 -16.45 13.40
CA LYS A 42 3.11 -15.31 13.19
C LYS A 42 3.11 -14.90 11.71
N ARG A 43 2.82 -13.64 11.43
CA ARG A 43 2.80 -13.10 10.06
C ARG A 43 3.74 -11.91 9.95
N GLU A 44 4.41 -11.81 8.83
CA GLU A 44 5.16 -10.62 8.42
C GLU A 44 4.35 -9.95 7.31
N VAL A 45 3.85 -8.74 7.57
CA VAL A 45 3.11 -7.94 6.59
C VAL A 45 3.97 -6.74 6.24
N GLY A 46 4.12 -6.47 4.96
CA GLY A 46 4.96 -5.39 4.51
C GLY A 46 4.66 -4.92 3.11
N VAL A 47 5.50 -4.01 2.66
CA VAL A 47 5.49 -3.44 1.32
C VAL A 47 6.89 -3.50 0.76
N ARG A 48 7.01 -3.93 -0.50
CA ARG A 48 8.23 -3.83 -1.28
C ARG A 48 8.07 -2.70 -2.27
N TYR A 49 9.04 -1.80 -2.34
CA TYR A 49 9.00 -0.64 -3.21
C TYR A 49 10.34 -0.37 -3.88
N THR A 50 10.27 0.34 -5.01
CA THR A 50 11.41 0.70 -5.87
C THR A 50 11.23 2.11 -6.41
N PHE A 51 12.35 2.79 -6.67
CA PHE A 51 12.41 4.09 -7.35
C PHE A 51 13.02 4.02 -8.75
N ASN A 52 13.47 2.84 -9.20
CA ASN A 52 14.24 2.65 -10.42
C ASN A 52 13.83 1.39 -11.19
N GLU A 53 12.53 1.25 -11.49
CA GLU A 53 12.02 0.17 -12.35
C GLU A 53 12.44 -1.25 -11.89
N TRP A 54 12.43 -1.49 -10.57
CA TRP A 54 12.79 -2.76 -9.94
C TRP A 54 14.27 -3.18 -10.08
N LEU A 55 15.16 -2.28 -10.52
CA LEU A 55 16.61 -2.52 -10.48
C LEU A 55 17.13 -2.66 -9.04
N SER A 56 16.50 -1.95 -8.10
CA SER A 56 16.71 -2.12 -6.66
C SER A 56 15.38 -2.00 -5.91
N SER A 57 15.18 -2.83 -4.89
CA SER A 57 13.97 -2.82 -4.08
C SER A 57 14.28 -2.72 -2.60
N VAL A 58 13.39 -2.07 -1.86
CA VAL A 58 13.45 -1.95 -0.40
C VAL A 58 12.15 -2.52 0.18
N ASP A 59 12.29 -3.28 1.26
CA ASP A 59 11.15 -3.79 2.04
C ASP A 59 10.93 -2.89 3.26
N ALA A 60 9.70 -2.41 3.44
CA ALA A 60 9.26 -1.74 4.65
C ALA A 60 8.19 -2.58 5.35
N GLN A 61 8.36 -2.76 6.66
CA GLN A 61 7.43 -3.51 7.49
C GLN A 61 6.15 -2.69 7.74
N ALA A 62 5.01 -3.35 7.67
CA ALA A 62 3.73 -2.79 8.06
C ALA A 62 3.46 -3.09 9.54
N ILE A 63 2.82 -2.15 10.22
CA ILE A 63 2.53 -2.21 11.65
C ILE A 63 1.04 -2.47 11.83
N PRO A 64 0.62 -3.42 12.69
CA PRO A 64 -0.79 -3.69 12.93
C PRO A 64 -1.49 -2.46 13.52
N MET A 65 -2.72 -2.21 13.07
CA MET A 65 -3.59 -1.15 13.57
C MET A 65 -4.71 -1.73 14.43
N PRO A 66 -5.06 -1.11 15.57
CA PRO A 66 -6.24 -1.49 16.32
C PRO A 66 -7.48 -1.21 15.47
N VAL A 67 -8.31 -2.23 15.28
CA VAL A 67 -9.54 -2.16 14.49
C VAL A 67 -10.73 -2.30 15.44
N GLY A 68 -11.83 -1.59 15.18
CA GLY A 68 -13.08 -1.79 15.93
C GLY A 68 -13.70 -3.14 15.62
N ASP A 69 -14.46 -3.69 16.57
CA ASP A 69 -15.01 -5.06 16.58
C ASP A 69 -15.85 -5.49 15.35
N ASN A 70 -16.17 -4.57 14.44
CA ASN A 70 -17.06 -4.81 13.29
C ASN A 70 -16.35 -4.86 11.93
N ILE A 71 -15.03 -5.04 11.87
CA ILE A 71 -14.29 -5.13 10.60
C ILE A 71 -13.71 -6.53 10.43
N VAL A 72 -14.07 -7.20 9.34
CA VAL A 72 -13.56 -8.53 9.01
C VAL A 72 -12.09 -8.46 8.58
N GLY A 73 -11.18 -9.04 9.34
CA GLY A 73 -9.75 -9.06 8.99
C GLY A 73 -8.91 -8.09 9.81
N GLU A 74 -7.60 -8.20 9.64
CA GLU A 74 -6.63 -7.36 10.33
C GLU A 74 -6.22 -6.21 9.43
N ARG A 75 -5.98 -5.04 10.03
CA ARG A 75 -5.45 -3.87 9.32
C ARG A 75 -4.01 -3.61 9.71
N TYR A 76 -3.22 -3.25 8.74
CA TYR A 76 -1.83 -2.84 8.90
C TYR A 76 -1.61 -1.50 8.22
N THR A 77 -0.65 -0.73 8.71
CA THR A 77 -0.21 0.52 8.09
C THR A 77 1.27 0.45 7.77
N PHE A 78 1.66 0.93 6.60
CA PHE A 78 3.06 1.08 6.22
C PHE A 78 3.36 2.54 5.90
N THR A 79 4.64 2.91 6.00
CA THR A 79 5.14 4.21 5.57
C THR A 79 6.37 4.02 4.71
N LEU A 80 6.33 4.53 3.48
CA LEU A 80 7.47 4.65 2.60
C LEU A 80 7.99 6.07 2.70
N TYR A 81 9.28 6.22 2.98
CA TYR A 81 9.91 7.53 2.97
C TYR A 81 10.40 7.83 1.56
N THR A 82 9.98 8.98 1.03
CA THR A 82 10.44 9.41 -0.30
C THR A 82 11.76 10.15 -0.14
N PRO A 83 12.86 9.71 -0.79
CA PRO A 83 14.13 10.42 -0.77
C PRO A 83 13.95 11.91 -1.13
N PRO A 84 14.64 12.83 -0.45
CA PRO A 84 14.48 14.27 -0.67
C PRO A 84 14.96 14.73 -2.05
N PHE A 85 15.64 13.86 -2.81
CA PHE A 85 16.22 14.13 -4.12
C PHE A 85 15.45 13.45 -5.27
N LEU A 86 14.23 12.97 -5.04
CA LEU A 86 13.44 12.39 -6.12
C LEU A 86 13.17 13.44 -7.18
N ASP A 87 13.60 13.16 -8.40
CA ASP A 87 13.32 14.03 -9.54
C ASP A 87 11.80 14.23 -9.68
N PRO A 88 11.35 15.42 -10.09
CA PRO A 88 9.96 15.73 -10.46
C PRO A 88 9.27 14.75 -11.40
N ALA A 89 10.03 13.89 -12.10
CA ALA A 89 9.54 12.88 -13.03
C ALA A 89 9.70 11.44 -12.50
N SER A 90 10.18 11.27 -11.27
CA SER A 90 10.42 9.95 -10.67
C SER A 90 9.10 9.27 -10.34
N SER A 91 9.11 7.94 -10.46
CA SER A 91 8.00 7.09 -10.07
C SER A 91 8.43 6.13 -8.96
N VAL A 92 7.50 5.87 -8.03
CA VAL A 92 7.62 4.78 -7.06
C VAL A 92 6.73 3.65 -7.52
N HIS A 93 7.28 2.46 -7.60
CA HIS A 93 6.48 1.25 -7.77
C HIS A 93 6.50 0.47 -6.46
N PHE A 94 5.37 -0.07 -6.06
CA PHE A 94 5.28 -0.89 -4.87
C PHE A 94 4.25 -2.01 -5.00
N ALA A 95 4.45 -3.05 -4.20
CA ALA A 95 3.53 -4.16 -4.00
C ALA A 95 3.52 -4.52 -2.52
N VAL A 96 2.38 -4.98 -2.02
CA VAL A 96 2.24 -5.38 -0.61
C VAL A 96 2.31 -6.89 -0.49
N TYR A 97 2.87 -7.38 0.61
CA TYR A 97 3.04 -8.81 0.84
C TYR A 97 2.63 -9.22 2.25
N ILE A 98 2.24 -10.47 2.37
CA ILE A 98 2.10 -11.18 3.64
C ILE A 98 2.88 -12.48 3.56
N ARG A 99 3.71 -12.74 4.56
CA ARG A 99 4.39 -14.03 4.77
C ARG A 99 3.85 -14.67 6.03
N ASN A 100 3.48 -15.94 5.92
CA ASN A 100 3.08 -16.78 7.03
C ASN A 100 3.55 -18.23 6.77
N ASP A 101 3.17 -19.16 7.65
CA ASP A 101 3.56 -20.58 7.51
C ASP A 101 3.00 -21.26 6.24
N GLN A 102 1.97 -20.68 5.60
CA GLN A 102 1.40 -21.18 4.35
C GLN A 102 2.14 -20.67 3.10
N GLY A 103 3.04 -19.70 3.26
CA GLY A 103 3.86 -19.15 2.19
C GLY A 103 3.85 -17.63 2.14
N GLU A 104 4.24 -17.09 0.99
CA GLU A 104 4.28 -15.66 0.69
C GLU A 104 3.19 -15.34 -0.33
N PHE A 105 2.33 -14.39 0.03
CA PHE A 105 1.27 -13.89 -0.84
C PHE A 105 1.50 -12.42 -1.13
N TRP A 106 1.23 -12.04 -2.37
CA TRP A 106 1.46 -10.68 -2.88
C TRP A 106 0.16 -10.10 -3.41
N ASP A 107 -0.05 -8.82 -3.11
CA ASP A 107 -0.92 -7.96 -3.89
C ASP A 107 -0.04 -6.97 -4.67
N ASN A 108 0.16 -7.34 -5.93
CA ASN A 108 0.92 -6.59 -6.92
C ASN A 108 0.01 -5.98 -7.99
N ASN A 109 -1.26 -5.72 -7.68
CA ASN A 109 -2.24 -5.17 -8.63
C ASN A 109 -2.30 -5.97 -9.96
N ASN A 110 -2.48 -7.29 -9.87
CA ASN A 110 -2.49 -8.21 -11.03
C ASN A 110 -1.23 -8.12 -11.91
N GLY A 111 -0.06 -7.92 -11.31
CA GLY A 111 1.23 -7.82 -12.00
C GLY A 111 1.57 -6.43 -12.54
N GLN A 112 0.69 -5.44 -12.40
CA GLN A 112 0.97 -4.05 -12.82
C GLN A 112 1.76 -3.26 -11.76
N ASN A 113 1.73 -3.73 -10.52
CA ASN A 113 2.18 -3.01 -9.33
C ASN A 113 1.44 -1.68 -9.13
N TYR A 114 1.54 -1.13 -7.93
CA TYR A 114 1.05 0.21 -7.67
C TYR A 114 2.13 1.20 -8.06
N THR A 115 1.80 2.15 -8.95
CA THR A 115 2.73 3.17 -9.43
C THR A 115 2.30 4.56 -8.97
N LEU A 116 3.20 5.28 -8.31
CA LEU A 116 3.01 6.66 -7.88
C LEU A 116 4.00 7.56 -8.61
N LYS A 117 3.48 8.50 -9.40
CA LYS A 117 4.31 9.50 -10.09
C LYS A 117 4.44 10.73 -9.22
N TYR A 118 5.66 11.14 -8.94
CA TYR A 118 5.92 12.43 -8.32
C TYR A 118 5.62 13.53 -9.36
N HIS A 119 4.96 14.61 -8.94
CA HIS A 119 4.78 15.81 -9.77
C HIS A 119 5.16 17.01 -8.91
N CYS A 120 6.33 17.60 -9.16
CA CYS A 120 6.64 18.94 -8.66
C CYS A 120 5.90 19.97 -9.53
N THR A 121 4.67 20.31 -9.20
CA THR A 121 4.11 21.61 -9.60
C THR A 121 4.65 22.66 -8.63
N GLY A 122 5.45 23.59 -9.16
CA GLY A 122 6.22 24.57 -8.39
C GLY A 122 5.38 25.42 -7.42
N MET A 123 6.04 25.82 -6.33
CA MET A 123 5.77 26.94 -5.43
C MET A 123 4.31 27.31 -5.10
N LEU A 124 4.01 27.24 -3.79
CA LEU A 124 3.13 28.16 -3.07
C LEU A 124 1.75 28.40 -3.70
N THR A 125 0.84 27.44 -3.60
CA THR A 125 -0.57 27.76 -3.29
C THR A 125 -1.23 26.54 -2.68
N TYR A 126 -1.92 26.76 -1.57
CA TYR A 126 -2.72 25.78 -0.85
C TYR A 126 -3.87 25.32 -1.75
N LYS A 127 -3.64 24.32 -2.60
CA LYS A 127 -4.69 23.53 -3.24
C LYS A 127 -4.25 22.08 -3.30
N ARG A 128 -5.10 21.22 -2.73
CA ARG A 128 -5.00 19.75 -2.70
C ARG A 128 -4.35 19.22 -3.98
N ALA A 129 -3.11 18.76 -3.88
CA ALA A 129 -2.50 17.94 -4.91
C ALA A 129 -3.19 16.58 -4.87
N ALA A 130 -4.06 16.32 -5.84
CA ALA A 130 -4.65 15.01 -6.07
C ALA A 130 -3.78 14.31 -7.12
N PHE A 131 -3.17 13.19 -6.73
CA PHE A 131 -2.56 12.25 -7.67
C PHE A 131 -3.62 11.24 -8.12
N HIS A 132 -3.66 10.95 -9.42
CA HIS A 132 -4.55 9.94 -9.99
C HIS A 132 -3.84 8.60 -10.00
N ALA A 133 -4.50 7.56 -9.48
CA ALA A 133 -4.10 6.18 -9.74
C ALA A 133 -4.43 5.86 -11.20
N ILE A 134 -3.44 5.34 -11.94
CA ILE A 134 -3.63 4.72 -13.24
C ILE A 134 -3.47 3.22 -13.04
#